data_AF-A0AAW8BTJ8-F1
#
_entry.id   AF-A0AAW8BTJ8-F1
#
_cell.length_a   1.000
_cell.length_b   1.000
_cell.length_c   1.000
_cell.angle_alpha   90.00
_cell.angle_beta   90.00
_cell.angle_gamma   90.00
#
_symmetry.space_group_name_H-M   'P 1'
#
loop_
_entity.id
_entity.type
_entity.pdbx_description
1 polymer ?
#
loop_
_entity_poly.entity_id
_entity_poly.type
_entity_poly.pdbx_seq_one_letter_code
_entity_poly.pdbx_strand_id
1 'polypeptide(L)'
;MSFVSARPELLEAASADLADIGATLSATNAFVAAPTTAVPPPGSDGVSAAISAMFGWHGQAYQQLSAQAGAFHDQFVQLLRAGAQSYSTVDAANQAALQAETVASAGAAGPVAAEAQITPVVARTAATETPLYAALANSPAFEGLGDWLQAF
;
A
#
# COMPACT_ATOMS: atom_id res chain seq x y z
N MET A 1 26.73 12.69 -7.35
CA MET A 1 26.04 11.76 -6.42
C MET A 1 24.85 12.49 -5.84
N SER A 2 23.62 11.97 -5.94
CA SER A 2 22.48 12.54 -5.22
C SER A 2 22.44 11.99 -3.80
N PHE A 3 22.29 12.86 -2.80
CA PHE A 3 22.02 12.44 -1.44
C PHE A 3 20.52 12.23 -1.28
N VAL A 4 20.12 11.15 -0.62
CA VAL A 4 18.73 10.91 -0.22
C VAL A 4 18.60 11.31 1.24
N SER A 5 17.67 12.23 1.53
CA SER A 5 17.30 12.64 2.88
C SER A 5 15.88 12.16 3.15
N ALA A 6 15.69 11.39 4.22
CA ALA A 6 14.38 10.95 4.69
C ALA A 6 13.99 11.74 5.95
N ARG A 7 12.68 11.96 6.13
CA ARG A 7 12.08 12.55 7.33
C ARG A 7 11.10 11.54 7.91
N PRO A 8 11.56 10.59 8.74
CA PRO A 8 10.72 9.49 9.26
C PRO A 8 9.40 9.97 9.88
N GLU A 9 9.44 11.10 10.58
CA GLU A 9 8.29 11.73 11.22
C GLU A 9 7.21 12.16 10.22
N LEU A 10 7.58 12.63 9.03
CA LEU A 10 6.64 13.01 7.98
C LEU A 10 6.08 11.77 7.28
N LEU A 11 6.87 10.70 7.14
CA LEU A 11 6.41 9.44 6.57
C LEU A 11 5.41 8.73 7.50
N GLU A 12 5.62 8.81 8.81
CA GLU A 12 4.67 8.27 9.78
C GLU A 12 3.35 9.04 9.76
N ALA A 13 3.40 10.38 9.74
CA ALA A 13 2.20 11.22 9.60
C ALA A 13 1.44 10.90 8.29
N ALA A 14 2.16 10.85 7.16
CA ALA A 14 1.57 10.50 5.87
C ALA A 14 0.95 9.09 5.88
N SER A 15 1.57 8.12 6.57
CA SER A 15 1.00 6.77 6.69
C SER A 15 -0.33 6.76 7.46
N ALA A 16 -0.48 7.63 8.47
CA ALA A 16 -1.72 7.79 9.22
C ALA A 16 -2.80 8.45 8.35
N ASP A 17 -2.47 9.54 7.66
CA ASP A 17 -3.40 10.21 6.73
C ASP A 17 -3.89 9.25 5.64
N LEU A 18 -2.98 8.44 5.08
CA LEU A 18 -3.34 7.43 4.09
C LEU A 18 -4.23 6.34 4.67
N ALA A 19 -4.00 5.89 5.91
CA ALA A 19 -4.88 4.93 6.57
C ALA A 19 -6.31 5.49 6.71
N ASP A 20 -6.45 6.76 7.10
CA ASP A 20 -7.74 7.43 7.23
C ASP A 20 -8.46 7.58 5.87
N ILE A 21 -7.71 7.90 4.81
CA ILE A 21 -8.24 7.93 3.43
C ILE A 21 -8.74 6.53 3.02
N GLY A 22 -7.95 5.49 3.27
CA GLY A 22 -8.30 4.10 2.97
C GLY A 22 -9.57 3.66 3.69
N ALA A 23 -9.69 3.99 4.98
CA ALA A 23 -10.89 3.71 5.78
C ALA A 23 -12.13 4.43 5.23
N THR A 24 -11.99 5.73 4.90
CA THR A 24 -13.07 6.52 4.32
C THR A 24 -13.53 5.96 2.97
N LEU A 25 -12.59 5.56 2.12
CA LEU A 25 -12.88 4.97 0.81
C LEU A 25 -13.58 3.61 0.95
N SER A 26 -13.11 2.77 1.87
CA SER A 26 -13.74 1.47 2.17
C SER A 26 -15.20 1.65 2.64
N ALA A 27 -15.43 2.57 3.58
CA ALA A 27 -16.78 2.89 4.07
C ALA A 27 -17.68 3.45 2.95
N THR A 28 -17.13 4.31 2.09
CA THR A 28 -17.86 4.87 0.94
C THR A 28 -18.24 3.78 -0.06
N ASN A 29 -17.30 2.90 -0.41
CA ASN A 29 -17.56 1.79 -1.33
C ASN A 29 -18.65 0.86 -0.81
N ALA A 30 -18.62 0.53 0.48
CA ALA A 30 -19.67 -0.25 1.13
C ALA A 30 -21.03 0.47 1.11
N PHE A 31 -21.03 1.78 1.39
CA PHE A 31 -22.25 2.60 1.39
C PHE A 31 -22.92 2.66 0.00
N VAL A 32 -22.12 2.78 -1.06
CA VAL A 32 -22.65 2.88 -2.44
C VAL A 32 -22.90 1.51 -3.10
N ALA A 33 -22.55 0.40 -2.46
CA ALA A 33 -22.65 -0.93 -3.05
C ALA A 33 -24.08 -1.28 -3.50
N ALA A 34 -25.05 -1.16 -2.61
CA ALA A 34 -26.45 -1.45 -2.93
C ALA A 34 -27.02 -0.51 -4.03
N PRO A 35 -26.95 0.82 -3.92
CA PRO A 35 -27.55 1.71 -4.91
C PRO A 35 -26.88 1.65 -6.30
N THR A 36 -25.63 1.20 -6.39
CA THR A 36 -24.94 1.04 -7.69
C THR A 36 -25.13 -0.34 -8.31
N THR A 37 -25.47 -1.37 -7.53
CA THR A 37 -25.68 -2.74 -8.03
C THR A 37 -27.15 -3.09 -8.27
N ALA A 38 -28.08 -2.35 -7.66
CA ALA A 38 -29.52 -2.58 -7.75
C ALA A 38 -30.24 -1.41 -8.44
N VAL A 39 -29.74 -0.98 -9.60
CA VAL A 39 -30.35 0.12 -10.37
C VAL A 39 -31.67 -0.35 -11.00
N PRO A 40 -32.83 0.22 -10.63
CA PRO A 40 -34.12 -0.21 -11.16
C PRO A 40 -34.28 0.18 -12.64
N PRO A 41 -34.99 -0.63 -13.44
CA PRO A 41 -35.21 -0.31 -14.85
C PRO A 41 -36.10 0.93 -15.00
N PRO A 42 -35.78 1.86 -15.91
CA PRO A 42 -36.56 3.07 -16.13
C PRO A 42 -37.91 2.82 -16.82
N GLY A 43 -38.08 1.64 -17.42
CA GLY A 43 -39.30 1.22 -18.11
C GLY A 43 -39.54 -0.29 -17.98
N SER A 44 -40.72 -0.74 -18.40
CA SER A 44 -41.12 -2.16 -18.34
C SER A 44 -40.68 -2.99 -19.56
N ASP A 45 -39.94 -2.39 -20.48
CA ASP A 45 -39.46 -3.04 -21.69
C ASP A 45 -38.15 -3.83 -21.44
N GLY A 46 -37.87 -4.78 -22.33
CA GLY A 46 -36.68 -5.63 -22.22
C GLY A 46 -35.35 -4.88 -22.35
N VAL A 47 -35.31 -3.73 -23.05
CA VAL A 47 -34.09 -2.92 -23.20
C VAL A 47 -33.78 -2.20 -21.89
N SER A 48 -34.79 -1.61 -21.24
CA SER A 48 -34.67 -1.03 -19.89
C SER A 48 -34.18 -2.06 -18.87
N ALA A 49 -34.71 -3.28 -18.90
CA ALA A 49 -34.26 -4.38 -18.04
C ALA A 49 -32.80 -4.77 -18.31
N ALA A 50 -32.39 -4.86 -19.58
CA ALA A 50 -31.01 -5.18 -19.96
C ALA A 50 -30.02 -4.10 -19.52
N ILE A 51 -30.36 -2.81 -19.67
CA ILE A 51 -29.52 -1.68 -19.23
C ILE A 51 -29.33 -1.71 -17.71
N SER A 52 -30.40 -1.93 -16.94
CA SER A 52 -30.29 -2.09 -15.48
C SER A 52 -29.42 -3.27 -15.06
N ALA A 53 -29.54 -4.41 -15.75
CA ALA A 53 -28.70 -5.57 -15.50
C ALA A 53 -27.21 -5.29 -15.79
N MET A 54 -26.90 -4.55 -16.86
CA MET A 54 -25.54 -4.10 -17.19
C MET A 54 -24.96 -3.22 -16.07
N PHE A 55 -25.73 -2.26 -15.54
CA PHE A 55 -25.29 -1.45 -14.40
C PHE A 55 -25.05 -2.30 -13.15
N GLY A 56 -25.92 -3.27 -12.87
CA GLY A 56 -25.75 -4.20 -11.75
C GLY A 56 -24.43 -4.98 -11.85
N TRP A 57 -24.15 -5.53 -13.04
CA TRP A 57 -22.89 -6.24 -13.30
C TRP A 57 -21.67 -5.30 -13.16
N HIS A 58 -21.73 -4.09 -13.72
CA HIS A 58 -20.66 -3.11 -13.61
C HIS A 58 -20.40 -2.70 -12.14
N GLY A 59 -21.46 -2.47 -11.37
CA GLY A 59 -21.37 -2.19 -9.95
C GLY A 59 -20.71 -3.33 -9.16
N GLN A 60 -21.06 -4.59 -9.47
CA GLN A 60 -20.45 -5.75 -8.82
C GLN A 60 -18.97 -5.89 -9.17
N ALA A 61 -18.59 -5.70 -10.44
CA ALA A 61 -17.20 -5.69 -10.87
C ALA A 61 -16.40 -4.57 -10.18
N TYR A 62 -16.98 -3.37 -10.07
CA TYR A 62 -16.38 -2.26 -9.33
C TYR A 62 -16.14 -2.61 -7.86
N GLN A 63 -17.12 -3.19 -7.16
CA GLN A 63 -16.96 -3.56 -5.75
C GLN A 63 -15.84 -4.60 -5.54
N GLN A 64 -15.72 -5.59 -6.43
CA GLN A 64 -14.65 -6.57 -6.38
C GLN A 64 -13.27 -5.94 -6.59
N LEU A 65 -13.15 -5.01 -7.54
CA LEU A 65 -11.91 -4.30 -7.80
C LEU A 65 -11.54 -3.35 -6.65
N SER A 66 -12.53 -2.64 -6.10
CA SER A 66 -12.36 -1.74 -4.95
C SER A 66 -11.88 -2.48 -3.71
N ALA A 67 -12.35 -3.71 -3.47
CA ALA A 67 -11.85 -4.54 -2.37
C ALA A 67 -10.37 -4.93 -2.57
N GLN A 68 -9.96 -5.27 -3.80
CA GLN A 68 -8.56 -5.56 -4.13
C GLN A 68 -7.67 -4.32 -3.97
N ALA A 69 -8.15 -3.16 -4.42
CA ALA A 69 -7.45 -1.89 -4.24
C ALA A 69 -7.30 -1.53 -2.76
N GLY A 70 -8.31 -1.78 -1.93
CA GLY A 70 -8.24 -1.61 -0.48
C GLY A 70 -7.14 -2.46 0.16
N ALA A 71 -7.07 -3.75 -0.18
CA ALA A 71 -6.03 -4.64 0.33
C ALA A 71 -4.61 -4.19 -0.08
N PHE A 72 -4.45 -3.74 -1.32
CA PHE A 72 -3.19 -3.16 -1.80
C PHE A 72 -2.82 -1.89 -1.03
N HIS A 73 -3.78 -0.99 -0.83
CA HIS A 73 -3.58 0.25 -0.08
C HIS A 73 -3.12 -0.03 1.36
N ASP A 74 -3.73 -1.01 2.04
CA ASP A 74 -3.33 -1.41 3.39
C ASP A 74 -1.88 -1.92 3.43
N GLN A 75 -1.48 -2.73 2.46
CA GLN A 75 -0.10 -3.21 2.33
C GLN A 75 0.88 -2.05 2.07
N PHE A 76 0.50 -1.11 1.21
CA PHE A 76 1.30 0.07 0.91
C PHE A 76 1.53 0.93 2.17
N VAL A 77 0.48 1.18 2.96
CA VAL A 77 0.58 1.93 4.22
C VAL A 77 1.47 1.21 5.24
N GLN A 78 1.35 -0.12 5.35
CA GLN A 78 2.21 -0.93 6.22
C GLN A 78 3.69 -0.86 5.81
N LEU A 79 3.98 -0.98 4.51
CA LEU A 79 5.32 -0.86 3.96
C LEU A 79 5.91 0.54 4.21
N LEU A 80 5.12 1.59 4.02
CA LEU A 80 5.54 2.97 4.26
C LEU A 80 5.92 3.18 5.74
N ARG A 81 5.08 2.68 6.66
CA ARG A 81 5.33 2.76 8.10
C ARG A 81 6.60 1.98 8.50
N ALA A 82 6.78 0.77 7.98
CA ALA A 82 7.98 -0.03 8.21
C ALA A 82 9.26 0.65 7.67
N GLY A 83 9.16 1.30 6.51
CA GLY A 83 10.24 2.10 5.94
C GLY A 83 10.63 3.28 6.83
N ALA A 84 9.65 4.03 7.34
CA ALA A 84 9.87 5.13 8.27
C ALA A 84 10.60 4.66 9.55
N GLN A 85 10.14 3.56 10.15
CA GLN A 85 10.79 2.95 11.32
C GLN A 85 12.23 2.52 11.02
N SER A 86 12.48 1.95 9.84
CA SER A 86 13.82 1.54 9.43
C SER A 86 14.79 2.72 9.38
N TYR A 87 14.39 3.86 8.81
CA TYR A 87 15.22 5.08 8.82
C TYR A 87 15.42 5.64 10.23
N SER A 88 14.36 5.68 11.05
CA SER A 88 14.46 6.17 12.43
C SER A 88 15.42 5.32 13.30
N THR A 89 15.43 4.00 13.13
CA THR A 89 16.34 3.12 13.88
C THR A 89 17.80 3.31 13.48
N VAL A 90 18.07 3.50 12.19
CA VAL A 90 19.41 3.81 11.68
C VAL A 90 19.90 5.17 12.22
N ASP A 91 19.06 6.20 12.20
CA ASP A 91 19.42 7.52 12.75
C ASP A 91 19.72 7.44 14.25
N ALA A 92 18.93 6.70 15.02
CA ALA A 92 19.18 6.49 16.45
C ALA A 92 20.50 5.74 16.71
N ALA A 93 20.79 4.69 15.93
CA ALA A 93 22.04 3.93 16.04
C ALA A 93 23.26 4.81 15.70
N ASN A 94 23.17 5.62 14.65
CA ASN A 94 24.24 6.54 14.27
C ASN A 94 24.48 7.60 15.35
N GLN A 95 23.42 8.16 15.94
CA GLN A 95 23.57 9.12 17.05
C GLN A 95 24.19 8.47 18.29
N ALA A 96 23.79 7.24 18.64
CA ALA A 96 24.39 6.51 19.76
C ALA A 96 25.88 6.23 19.54
N ALA A 97 26.29 5.85 18.32
CA ALA A 97 27.69 5.64 17.97
C ALA A 97 28.52 6.94 18.11
N LEU A 98 28.00 8.07 17.62
CA LEU A 98 28.65 9.38 17.77
C LEU A 98 28.78 9.78 19.25
N GLN A 99 27.74 9.55 20.06
CA GLN A 99 27.80 9.82 21.50
C GLN A 99 28.88 8.97 22.18
N ALA A 100 28.95 7.67 21.86
CA ALA A 100 29.98 6.78 22.39
C ALA A 100 31.41 7.25 22.03
N GLU A 101 31.63 7.74 20.81
CA GLU A 101 32.91 8.28 20.37
C GLU A 101 33.27 9.60 21.09
N THR A 102 32.29 10.49 21.32
CA THR A 102 32.51 11.71 22.11
C THR A 102 32.86 11.41 23.57
N VAL A 103 32.26 10.38 24.17
CA VAL A 103 32.58 9.95 25.54
C VAL A 103 33.96 9.28 25.60
N ALA A 104 34.31 8.47 24.60
CA ALA A 104 35.64 7.84 24.51
C ALA A 104 36.76 8.88 24.33
N SER A 105 36.55 9.90 23.50
CA SER A 105 37.50 11.00 23.30
C SER A 105 37.59 11.96 24.48
N ALA A 106 36.51 12.14 25.26
CA ALA A 106 36.54 12.86 26.54
C ALA A 106 37.28 12.11 27.66
N GLY A 107 37.35 10.76 27.57
CA GLY A 107 38.12 9.92 28.49
C GLY A 107 39.59 9.74 28.11
N ALA A 108 39.97 10.04 26.86
CA ALA A 108 41.32 9.82 26.34
C ALA A 108 42.20 11.09 26.42
N ALA A 109 42.59 11.47 27.64
CA ALA A 109 43.85 12.17 27.87
C ALA A 109 45.01 11.15 27.85
N GLY A 110 45.35 10.63 26.67
CA GLY A 110 46.49 9.71 26.45
C GLY A 110 46.39 8.89 25.16
N PRO A 111 47.50 8.62 24.42
CA PRO A 111 47.42 8.13 23.06
C PRO A 111 47.28 6.60 23.04
N VAL A 112 46.27 6.09 22.33
CA VAL A 112 46.28 4.69 21.87
C VAL A 112 45.49 4.55 20.57
N ALA A 113 46.17 3.95 19.59
CA ALA A 113 45.63 3.52 18.32
C ALA A 113 44.62 2.38 18.50
N ALA A 114 43.42 2.52 17.95
CA ALA A 114 42.51 1.41 17.72
C ALA A 114 41.63 1.75 16.51
N GLU A 115 41.87 1.08 15.38
CA GLU A 115 41.00 1.12 14.21
C GLU A 115 39.67 0.46 14.55
N ALA A 116 38.60 1.26 14.67
CA ALA A 116 37.25 0.77 14.88
C ALA A 116 36.63 0.34 13.54
N GLN A 117 36.52 -0.98 13.35
CA GLN A 117 35.82 -1.58 12.22
C GLN A 117 34.30 -1.44 12.44
N ILE A 118 33.64 -0.53 11.72
CA ILE A 118 32.18 -0.38 11.73
C ILE A 118 31.59 -1.36 10.72
N THR A 119 31.02 -2.46 11.20
CA THR A 119 30.31 -3.42 10.34
C THR A 119 28.86 -2.93 10.11
N PRO A 120 28.45 -2.60 8.88
CA PRO A 120 27.06 -2.20 8.62
C PRO A 120 26.12 -3.40 8.75
N VAL A 121 25.10 -3.28 9.61
CA VAL A 121 24.00 -4.25 9.71
C VAL A 121 23.04 -4.00 8.55
N VAL A 122 23.09 -4.87 7.53
CA VAL A 122 22.12 -4.87 6.43
C VAL A 122 21.02 -5.88 6.76
N ALA A 123 19.88 -5.40 7.28
CA ALA A 123 18.68 -6.21 7.39
C ALA A 123 18.00 -6.29 6.00
N ARG A 124 18.22 -7.38 5.27
CA ARG A 124 17.53 -7.68 4.01
C ARG A 124 16.46 -8.73 4.25
N THR A 125 15.20 -8.31 4.33
CA THR A 125 14.05 -9.18 4.11
C THR A 125 13.55 -8.98 2.69
N ALA A 126 13.87 -9.94 1.81
CA ALA A 126 13.32 -10.00 0.46
C ALA A 126 11.91 -10.61 0.54
N ALA A 127 10.88 -9.81 0.27
CA ALA A 127 9.55 -10.32 -0.03
C ALA A 127 9.51 -10.70 -1.51
N THR A 128 9.13 -11.94 -1.81
CA THR A 128 9.00 -12.45 -3.17
C THR A 128 7.73 -11.86 -3.80
N GLU A 129 7.88 -10.82 -4.62
CA GLU A 129 6.75 -10.19 -5.30
C GLU A 129 6.27 -11.07 -6.46
N THR A 130 5.08 -11.64 -6.32
CA THR A 130 4.30 -12.00 -7.51
C THR A 130 3.54 -10.73 -7.90
N PRO A 131 3.83 -10.12 -9.06
CA PRO A 131 3.29 -8.80 -9.37
C PRO A 131 1.79 -8.88 -9.68
N LEU A 132 1.04 -7.90 -9.15
CA LEU A 132 -0.42 -7.83 -9.20
C LEU A 132 -1.02 -7.93 -10.62
N TYR A 133 -0.27 -7.53 -11.66
CA TYR A 133 -0.71 -7.65 -13.05
C TYR A 133 -0.91 -9.12 -13.47
N ALA A 134 -0.12 -10.06 -12.93
CA ALA A 134 -0.21 -11.48 -13.26
C ALA A 134 -1.41 -12.16 -12.57
N ALA A 135 -1.84 -11.63 -11.42
CA ALA A 135 -3.02 -12.10 -10.70
C ALA A 135 -4.33 -11.64 -11.38
N LEU A 136 -4.35 -10.40 -11.89
CA LEU A 136 -5.51 -9.84 -12.60
C LEU A 136 -5.77 -10.50 -13.96
N ALA A 137 -4.70 -10.87 -14.68
CA ALA A 137 -4.80 -11.51 -16.00
C ALA A 137 -5.46 -12.90 -15.98
N ASN A 138 -5.46 -13.57 -14.82
CA ASN A 138 -6.03 -14.92 -14.64
C ASN A 138 -7.33 -14.91 -13.81
N SER A 139 -7.99 -13.76 -13.68
CA SER A 139 -9.21 -13.67 -12.88
C SER A 139 -10.41 -14.25 -13.64
N PRO A 140 -11.17 -15.21 -13.07
CA PRO A 140 -12.37 -15.79 -13.69
C PRO A 140 -13.51 -14.77 -13.88
N ALA A 141 -13.36 -13.55 -13.37
CA ALA A 141 -14.32 -12.45 -13.53
C ALA A 141 -14.56 -12.04 -15.00
N PHE A 142 -13.67 -12.42 -15.93
CA PHE A 142 -13.73 -11.99 -17.33
C PHE A 142 -14.09 -13.10 -18.33
N GLU A 143 -14.24 -14.36 -17.90
CA GLU A 143 -14.41 -15.52 -18.80
C GLU A 143 -15.79 -15.62 -19.48
N GLY A 144 -16.82 -14.89 -19.03
CA GLY A 144 -18.20 -15.02 -19.53
C GLY A 144 -18.73 -13.87 -20.40
N LEU A 145 -17.93 -12.82 -20.61
CA LEU A 145 -18.38 -11.59 -21.28
C LEU A 145 -18.56 -11.77 -22.80
N GLY A 146 -17.80 -12.69 -23.40
CA GLY A 146 -17.89 -13.01 -24.82
C GLY A 146 -19.19 -13.74 -25.19
N ASP A 147 -19.63 -14.66 -24.34
CA ASP A 147 -20.83 -15.47 -24.59
C ASP A 147 -22.12 -14.65 -24.42
N TRP A 148 -22.13 -13.67 -23.52
CA TRP A 148 -23.28 -12.78 -23.30
C TRP A 148 -23.52 -11.83 -24.48
N LEU A 149 -22.47 -11.38 -25.16
CA LEU A 149 -22.56 -10.50 -26.35
C LEU A 149 -23.05 -11.22 -27.61
N GLN A 150 -23.01 -12.55 -27.65
CA GLN A 150 -23.45 -13.36 -28.80
C GLN A 150 -24.94 -13.77 -28.71
N ALA A 151 -25.61 -13.45 -27.61
CA ALA A 151 -27.02 -13.78 -27.38
C ALA A 151 -28.01 -12.67 -27.82
N PHE A 152 -27.49 -11.60 -28.44
CA PHE A 152 -28.23 -10.48 -29.04
C PHE A 152 -27.75 -10.27 -30.48
#